data_AF-A0A7S2KYK6-F1
#
_entry.id   AF-A0A7S2KYK6-F1
#
_cell.length_a   1.000
_cell.length_b   1.000
_cell.length_c   1.000
_cell.angle_alpha   90.00
_cell.angle_beta   90.00
_cell.angle_gamma   90.00
#
_symmetry.space_group_name_H-M   'P 1'
#
loop_
_entity.id
_entity.type
_entity.pdbx_description
1 polymer ?
#
loop_
_entity_poly.entity_id
_entity_poly.type
_entity_poly.pdbx_seq_one_letter_code
_entity_poly.pdbx_strand_id
1 'polypeptide(L)'
;TACDLVRYCSDECQENHTTQHEEACKKRAVELRDELLFKQPESRHDGDCPICCLPMPLDLSKSVMMMCCSKLICGGCYYANKIREIQGRIEHKCPFCRKPTVAT
;
A
#
# COMPACT_ATOMS: atom_id res chain seq x y z
N THR A 1 -16.04 8.66 27.83
CA THR A 1 -15.24 9.89 28.05
C THR A 1 -15.87 10.98 27.21
N ALA A 2 -16.04 12.19 27.75
CA ALA A 2 -16.55 13.32 26.98
C ALA A 2 -15.54 13.71 25.88
N CYS A 3 -16.04 14.21 24.74
CA CYS A 3 -15.21 14.66 23.64
C CYS A 3 -14.92 16.16 23.81
N ASP A 4 -13.65 16.52 24.01
CA ASP A 4 -13.23 17.90 24.28
C ASP A 4 -12.84 18.68 23.01
N LEU A 5 -13.03 18.08 21.83
CA LEU A 5 -12.59 18.65 20.55
C LEU A 5 -13.59 19.65 19.95
N VAL A 6 -14.85 19.59 20.35
CA VAL A 6 -15.92 20.42 19.77
C VAL A 6 -16.27 21.57 20.72
N ARG A 7 -16.41 22.78 20.16
CA ARG A 7 -16.87 23.96 20.88
C ARG A 7 -18.25 24.36 20.38
N TYR A 8 -19.18 24.59 21.29
CA TYR A 8 -20.50 25.13 20.98
C TYR A 8 -20.51 26.65 21.12
N CYS A 9 -21.39 27.32 20.37
CA CYS A 9 -21.53 28.78 20.42
C CYS A 9 -22.33 29.28 21.64
N SER A 10 -23.08 28.38 22.30
CA SER A 10 -23.93 28.66 23.45
C SER A 10 -24.36 27.35 24.11
N ASP A 11 -24.80 27.42 25.37
CA ASP A 11 -25.32 26.27 26.12
C ASP A 11 -26.56 25.64 25.43
N GLU A 12 -27.47 26.46 24.89
CA GLU A 12 -28.64 25.98 24.15
C GLU A 12 -28.26 25.16 22.91
N CYS A 13 -27.29 25.66 22.13
CA CYS A 13 -26.72 24.94 20.99
C CYS A 13 -26.06 23.61 21.42
N GLN A 14 -25.38 23.59 22.57
CA GLN A 14 -24.82 22.36 23.12
C GLN A 14 -25.92 21.35 23.45
N GLU A 15 -26.96 21.75 24.17
CA GLU A 15 -28.08 20.86 24.53
C GLU A 15 -28.76 20.30 23.28
N ASN A 16 -29.05 21.15 22.29
CA ASN A 16 -29.74 20.75 21.05
C ASN A 16 -28.93 19.78 20.19
N HIS A 17 -27.59 19.80 20.25
CA HIS A 17 -26.72 19.01 19.38
C HIS A 17 -25.94 17.88 20.08
N THR A 18 -26.00 17.79 21.41
CA THR A 18 -25.21 16.80 22.17
C THR A 18 -25.49 15.36 21.74
N THR A 19 -26.75 15.00 21.48
CA THR A 19 -27.13 13.64 21.08
C THR A 19 -26.50 13.25 19.74
N GLN A 20 -26.64 14.12 18.71
CA GLN A 20 -26.04 13.93 17.40
C GLN A 20 -24.50 13.86 17.49
N HIS A 21 -23.91 14.72 18.33
CA HIS A 21 -22.48 14.74 18.56
C HIS A 21 -21.99 13.44 19.20
N GLU A 22 -22.66 12.92 20.23
CA GLU A 22 -22.27 11.67 20.87
C GLU A 22 -22.29 10.48 19.90
N GLU A 23 -23.33 10.38 19.07
CA GLU A 23 -23.42 9.33 18.06
C GLU A 23 -22.30 9.43 17.03
N ALA A 24 -22.03 10.65 16.53
CA ALA A 24 -20.93 10.91 15.61
C ALA A 24 -19.57 10.59 16.25
N CYS A 25 -19.35 10.95 17.51
CA CYS A 25 -18.13 10.66 18.24
C CYS A 25 -17.94 9.16 18.49
N LYS A 26 -18.99 8.44 18.87
CA LYS A 26 -18.93 6.97 19.02
C LYS A 26 -18.58 6.31 17.69
N LYS A 27 -19.21 6.73 16.59
CA LYS A 27 -18.90 6.24 15.26
C LYS A 27 -17.44 6.52 14.87
N ARG A 28 -16.97 7.75 15.06
CA ARG A 28 -15.59 8.15 14.74
C ARG A 28 -14.56 7.40 15.60
N ALA A 29 -14.87 7.15 16.87
CA ALA A 29 -13.99 6.36 17.74
C ALA A 29 -13.85 4.91 17.26
N VAL A 30 -14.93 4.31 16.74
CA VAL A 30 -14.88 2.98 16.11
C VAL A 30 -14.05 3.01 14.83
N GLU A 31 -14.26 3.99 13.95
CA GLU A 31 -13.46 4.16 12.72
C GLU A 31 -11.97 4.35 13.02
N LEU A 32 -11.62 5.23 13.95
CA LEU A 32 -10.22 5.48 14.33
C LEU A 32 -9.56 4.22 14.92
N ARG A 33 -10.31 3.44 15.71
CA ARG A 33 -9.80 2.16 16.23
C ARG A 33 -9.53 1.17 15.09
N ASP A 34 -10.41 1.12 14.10
CA ASP A 34 -10.24 0.27 12.91
C ASP A 34 -9.03 0.73 12.09
N GLU A 35 -8.92 2.03 11.81
CA GLU A 35 -7.76 2.64 11.14
C GLU A 35 -6.45 2.30 11.87
N LEU A 36 -6.38 2.48 13.20
CA LEU A 36 -5.17 2.17 13.98
C LEU A 36 -4.79 0.68 13.94
N LEU A 37 -5.78 -0.22 13.88
CA LEU A 37 -5.54 -1.67 13.89
C LEU A 37 -5.17 -2.22 12.52
N PHE A 38 -5.75 -1.66 11.44
CA PHE A 38 -5.68 -2.26 10.10
C PHE A 38 -4.98 -1.41 9.06
N LYS A 39 -4.60 -0.16 9.38
CA LYS A 39 -3.83 0.68 8.46
C LYS A 39 -2.49 0.01 8.17
N GLN A 40 -2.29 -0.35 6.90
CA GLN A 40 -1.01 -0.88 6.45
C GLN A 40 0.05 0.23 6.48
N PRO A 41 1.31 -0.09 6.84
CA PRO A 41 2.40 0.87 6.74
C PRO A 41 2.63 1.26 5.27
N GLU A 42 3.04 2.51 5.04
CA GLU A 42 3.27 3.05 3.68
C GLU A 42 4.36 2.29 2.92
N SER A 43 5.36 1.74 3.63
CA SER A 43 6.41 0.90 3.04
C SER A 43 6.94 -0.11 4.07
N ARG A 44 7.72 -1.07 3.58
CA ARG A 44 8.48 -2.02 4.43
C ARG A 44 9.97 -1.73 4.36
N HIS A 45 10.74 -2.37 5.24
CA HIS A 45 12.20 -2.36 5.19
C HIS A 45 12.74 -2.87 3.84
N ASP A 46 12.01 -3.77 3.17
CA ASP A 46 12.32 -4.28 1.82
C ASP A 46 11.97 -3.28 0.70
N GLY A 47 11.33 -2.16 1.04
CA GLY A 47 10.86 -1.14 0.11
C GLY A 47 9.71 -1.62 -0.79
N ASP A 48 9.60 -0.93 -1.93
CA ASP A 48 8.55 -1.15 -2.92
C ASP A 48 9.15 -1.70 -4.22
N CYS A 49 8.33 -2.43 -4.97
CA CYS A 49 8.70 -2.90 -6.30
C CYS A 49 8.97 -1.69 -7.22
N PRO A 50 10.15 -1.57 -7.86
CA PRO A 50 10.52 -0.40 -8.65
C PRO A 50 9.79 -0.31 -10.00
N ILE A 51 8.81 -1.19 -10.26
CA ILE A 51 8.02 -1.23 -11.50
C ILE A 51 6.56 -0.82 -11.23
N CYS A 52 5.92 -1.37 -10.19
CA CYS A 52 4.52 -1.09 -9.87
C CYS A 52 4.33 -0.18 -8.65
N CYS A 53 5.41 0.17 -7.94
CA CYS A 53 5.38 1.00 -6.72
C CYS A 53 4.48 0.42 -5.62
N LEU A 54 4.31 -0.91 -5.57
CA LEU A 54 3.61 -1.60 -4.50
C LEU A 54 4.62 -2.20 -3.51
N PRO A 55 4.27 -2.29 -2.21
CA PRO A 55 5.13 -2.89 -1.19
C PRO A 55 5.60 -4.30 -1.57
N MET A 56 6.86 -4.59 -1.28
CA MET A 56 7.41 -5.92 -1.54
C MET A 56 6.71 -7.00 -0.69
N PRO A 57 6.47 -8.19 -1.26
CA PRO A 57 5.79 -9.28 -0.55
C PRO A 57 6.64 -9.77 0.62
N LEU A 58 5.99 -10.16 1.73
CA LEU A 58 6.67 -10.76 2.90
C LEU A 58 7.40 -12.05 2.55
N ASP A 59 6.79 -12.82 1.65
CA ASP A 59 7.34 -14.07 1.17
C ASP A 59 8.38 -13.77 0.09
N LEU A 60 9.66 -13.94 0.44
CA LEU A 60 10.79 -13.73 -0.47
C LEU A 60 10.71 -14.60 -1.73
N SER A 61 10.00 -15.74 -1.70
CA SER A 61 9.79 -16.56 -2.89
C SER A 61 8.91 -15.88 -3.96
N LYS A 62 8.18 -14.82 -3.56
CA LYS A 62 7.37 -13.98 -4.45
C LYS A 62 8.13 -12.75 -4.93
N SER A 63 9.44 -12.70 -4.75
CA SER A 63 10.33 -11.64 -5.23
C SER A 63 11.45 -12.23 -6.08
N VAL A 64 11.92 -11.48 -7.07
CA VAL A 64 12.97 -11.91 -8.00
C VAL A 64 14.06 -10.86 -8.04
N MET A 65 15.33 -11.27 -7.87
CA MET A 65 16.48 -10.38 -8.04
C MET A 65 16.98 -10.44 -9.48
N MET A 66 17.04 -9.29 -10.14
CA MET A 66 17.55 -9.15 -11.50
C MET A 66 19.06 -8.94 -11.49
N MET A 67 19.83 -9.96 -11.86
CA MET A 67 21.31 -9.93 -11.83
C MET A 67 21.94 -8.80 -12.65
N CYS A 68 21.31 -8.40 -13.76
CA CYS A 68 21.84 -7.37 -14.66
C CYS A 68 21.87 -5.94 -14.09
N CYS A 69 21.08 -5.66 -13.04
CA CYS A 69 20.96 -4.33 -12.45
C CYS A 69 20.80 -4.35 -10.93
N SER A 70 20.92 -5.52 -10.31
CA SER A 70 20.74 -5.77 -8.88
C SER A 70 19.44 -5.17 -8.31
N LYS A 71 18.36 -5.22 -9.10
CA LYS A 71 17.04 -4.77 -8.65
C LYS A 71 16.20 -5.95 -8.20
N LEU A 72 15.64 -5.85 -7.01
CA LEU A 72 14.61 -6.75 -6.52
C LEU A 72 13.25 -6.28 -7.05
N ILE A 73 12.50 -7.17 -7.68
CA ILE A 73 11.17 -6.89 -8.25
C ILE A 73 10.16 -7.89 -7.70
N CYS A 74 8.88 -7.52 -7.66
CA CYS A 74 7.84 -8.46 -7.28
C CYS A 74 7.62 -9.52 -8.39
N GLY A 75 7.23 -10.73 -7.98
CA GLY A 75 6.96 -11.86 -8.86
C GLY A 75 5.83 -11.57 -9.85
N GLY A 76 4.89 -10.70 -9.48
CA GLY A 76 3.84 -10.21 -10.38
C GLY A 76 4.39 -9.46 -11.60
N CYS A 77 5.29 -8.50 -11.38
CA CYS A 77 5.94 -7.77 -12.49
C CYS A 77 6.85 -8.67 -13.33
N TYR A 78 7.54 -9.62 -12.71
CA TYR A 78 8.34 -10.62 -13.42
C TYR A 78 7.44 -11.50 -14.32
N TYR A 79 6.34 -12.03 -13.78
CA TYR A 79 5.40 -12.88 -14.51
C TYR A 79 4.70 -12.13 -15.65
N ALA A 80 4.26 -10.89 -15.42
CA ALA A 80 3.67 -10.05 -16.46
C ALA A 80 4.65 -9.80 -17.62
N ASN A 81 5.94 -9.63 -17.33
CA ASN A 81 6.97 -9.50 -18.35
C ASN A 81 7.14 -10.78 -19.17
N LYS A 82 7.16 -11.95 -18.52
CA LYS A 82 7.20 -13.26 -19.20
C LYS A 82 6.01 -13.46 -20.13
N ILE A 83 4.79 -13.13 -19.70
CA ILE A 83 3.60 -13.20 -20.56
C ILE A 83 3.78 -12.34 -21.82
N ARG A 84 4.21 -11.08 -21.65
CA ARG A 84 4.45 -10.16 -22.77
C ARG A 84 5.45 -10.73 -23.78
N GLU A 85 6.53 -11.33 -23.30
CA GLU A 85 7.58 -11.91 -24.14
C GLU A 85 7.10 -13.13 -24.91
N ILE A 86 6.32 -14.02 -24.27
CA ILE A 86 5.73 -15.19 -24.93
C ILE A 86 4.76 -14.74 -26.04
N GLN A 87 3.86 -13.81 -25.73
CA GLN A 87 2.87 -13.30 -26.69
C GLN A 87 3.54 -12.55 -27.85
N GLY A 88 4.56 -11.75 -27.56
CA GLY A 88 5.28 -10.98 -28.56
C GLY A 88 6.37 -11.76 -29.31
N ARG A 89 6.66 -13.01 -28.90
CA ARG A 89 7.81 -13.80 -29.37
C ARG A 89 9.13 -13.02 -29.28
N ILE A 90 9.32 -12.31 -28.17
CA ILE A 90 10.49 -11.47 -27.91
C ILE A 90 11.41 -12.21 -26.92
N GLU A 91 12.71 -12.04 -27.09
CA GLU A 91 13.71 -12.56 -26.15
C GLU A 91 13.51 -12.03 -24.72
N HIS A 92 13.87 -12.86 -23.75
CA HIS A 92 13.79 -12.52 -22.34
C HIS A 92 14.74 -11.37 -21.98
N LYS A 93 14.17 -10.28 -21.48
CA LYS A 93 14.91 -9.11 -21.01
C LYS A 93 14.48 -8.74 -19.60
N CYS A 94 15.39 -8.15 -18.85
CA CYS A 94 15.07 -7.63 -17.52
C CYS A 94 13.85 -6.71 -17.59
N PRO A 95 12.82 -6.91 -16.75
CA PRO A 95 11.62 -6.08 -16.78
C PRO A 95 11.88 -4.64 -16.33
N PHE A 96 12.96 -4.41 -15.58
CA PHE A 96 13.37 -3.09 -15.12
C PHE A 96 14.29 -2.37 -16.12
N CYS A 97 15.52 -2.85 -16.32
CA CYS A 97 16.52 -2.15 -17.14
C CYS A 97 16.58 -2.62 -18.60
N ARG A 98 15.76 -3.59 -19.01
CA ARG A 98 15.68 -4.13 -20.38
C ARG A 98 16.97 -4.77 -20.92
N LYS A 99 18.01 -4.94 -20.10
CA LYS A 99 19.21 -5.71 -20.48
C LYS A 99 18.89 -7.22 -20.56
N PRO A 100 19.59 -7.97 -21.42
CA PRO A 100 19.54 -9.42 -21.42
C PRO A 100 19.92 -9.97 -20.03
N THR A 101 19.27 -11.04 -19.60
CA THR A 101 19.57 -11.68 -18.30
C THR A 101 20.75 -12.63 -18.35
N VAL A 102 21.24 -12.94 -19.56
CA VAL A 102 22.46 -13.70 -19.81
C VAL A 102 23.48 -12.74 -20.41
N ALA A 103 24.68 -12.69 -19.82
CA ALA A 103 25.85 -12.25 -20.56
C ALA A 103 26.05 -13.29 -21.68
N THR A 104 25.96 -12.83 -22.92
CA THR A 104 26.43 -13.60 -24.07
C THR A 104 27.95 -13.58 -24.08
#